data_AF-K1ESF8-F1
#
_entry.id   AF-K1ESF8-F1
#
_cell.length_a   1.000
_cell.length_b   1.000
_cell.length_c   1.000
_cell.angle_alpha   90.00
_cell.angle_beta   90.00
_cell.angle_gamma   90.00
#
_symmetry.space_group_name_H-M   'P 1'
#
loop_
_entity.id
_entity.type
_entity.pdbx_description
1 polymer ?
#
loop_
_entity_poly.entity_id
_entity_poly.type
_entity_poly.pdbx_seq_one_letter_code
_entity_poly.pdbx_strand_id
1 'polypeptide(L)'
;MEISTGTIAPEHLAGKHVMLGTRDLGVFDGSSGTLHFEIPSGKHVLFLKDGLTTSGAVAFRVQAGHCAQIVVKDSEAGIFSAFFGGWFALERSGDHLEAQHHLEDGVPGAEEISPDEVPVSA
;
A
#
# COMPACT_ATOMS: atom_id res chain seq x y z
N MET A 1 3.43 -6.34 -8.70
CA MET A 1 3.49 -5.71 -7.37
C MET A 1 2.81 -6.64 -6.40
N GLU A 2 3.35 -6.74 -5.20
CA GLU A 2 2.87 -7.62 -4.14
C GLU A 2 2.47 -6.78 -2.93
N ILE A 3 1.32 -7.06 -2.32
CA ILE A 3 0.96 -6.53 -1.00
C ILE A 3 0.87 -7.70 -0.04
N SER A 4 1.71 -7.69 0.98
CA SER A 4 1.74 -8.68 2.06
C SER A 4 1.04 -8.15 3.31
N THR A 5 0.34 -9.00 4.04
CA THR A 5 -0.24 -8.66 5.35
C THR A 5 0.83 -8.50 6.44
N GLY A 6 2.09 -8.83 6.13
CA GLY A 6 3.19 -8.75 7.08
C GLY A 6 2.98 -9.71 8.25
N THR A 7 2.99 -9.16 9.46
CA THR A 7 2.72 -9.91 10.71
C THR A 7 1.24 -9.93 11.09
N ILE A 8 0.38 -9.24 10.35
CA ILE A 8 -1.06 -9.21 10.61
C ILE A 8 -1.68 -10.48 10.05
N ALA A 9 -2.46 -11.16 10.90
CA ALA A 9 -3.22 -12.33 10.52
C ALA A 9 -4.24 -11.95 9.42
N PRO A 10 -4.32 -12.67 8.29
CA PRO A 10 -5.15 -12.30 7.14
C PRO A 10 -6.61 -12.03 7.49
N GLU A 11 -7.18 -12.78 8.44
CA GLU A 11 -8.56 -12.65 8.92
C GLU A 11 -8.88 -11.25 9.48
N HIS A 12 -7.88 -10.52 9.99
CA HIS A 12 -8.06 -9.16 10.49
C HIS A 12 -8.16 -8.11 9.37
N LEU A 13 -7.78 -8.49 8.15
CA LEU A 13 -7.90 -7.66 6.96
C LEU A 13 -9.09 -8.05 6.08
N ALA A 14 -9.85 -9.09 6.45
CA ALA A 14 -10.98 -9.58 5.68
C ALA A 14 -11.98 -8.46 5.36
N GLY A 15 -12.35 -8.33 4.08
CA GLY A 15 -13.28 -7.31 3.58
C GLY A 15 -12.65 -5.94 3.29
N LYS A 16 -11.36 -5.72 3.59
CA LYS A 16 -10.67 -4.47 3.26
C LYS A 16 -10.24 -4.47 1.80
N HIS A 17 -10.57 -3.39 1.11
CA HIS A 17 -10.27 -3.18 -0.30
C HIS A 17 -8.92 -2.53 -0.48
N VAL A 18 -8.12 -3.03 -1.42
CA VAL A 18 -6.89 -2.41 -1.88
C VAL A 18 -7.23 -1.43 -3.00
N MET A 19 -7.04 -0.14 -2.74
CA MET A 19 -7.32 0.92 -3.69
C MET A 19 -6.02 1.46 -4.30
N LEU A 20 -6.03 1.73 -5.60
CA LEU A 20 -5.03 2.45 -6.36
C LEU A 20 -5.66 3.74 -6.90
N GLY A 21 -5.48 4.86 -6.19
CA GLY A 21 -6.27 6.06 -6.41
C GLY A 21 -7.76 5.74 -6.32
N THR A 22 -8.50 5.93 -7.41
CA THR A 22 -9.94 5.60 -7.49
C THR A 22 -10.24 4.16 -7.90
N ARG A 23 -9.23 3.39 -8.32
CA ARG A 23 -9.40 2.03 -8.82
C ARG A 23 -9.33 1.00 -7.69
N ASP A 24 -10.31 0.11 -7.62
CA ASP A 24 -10.25 -1.09 -6.78
C ASP A 24 -9.38 -2.15 -7.45
N LEU A 25 -8.34 -2.61 -6.75
CA LEU A 25 -7.47 -3.69 -7.21
C LEU A 25 -7.92 -5.07 -6.72
N GLY A 26 -8.65 -5.13 -5.61
CA GLY A 26 -9.09 -6.37 -4.99
C GLY A 26 -9.36 -6.23 -3.50
N VAL A 27 -9.87 -7.31 -2.90
CA VAL A 27 -10.25 -7.38 -1.49
C VAL A 27 -9.46 -8.48 -0.78
N PHE A 28 -9.04 -8.23 0.46
CA PHE A 28 -8.53 -9.29 1.31
C PHE A 28 -9.70 -10.21 1.71
N ASP A 29 -9.57 -11.49 1.40
CA ASP A 29 -10.59 -12.51 1.68
C ASP A 29 -10.49 -13.10 3.09
N GLY A 30 -9.44 -12.74 3.84
CA GLY A 30 -9.17 -13.29 5.16
C GLY A 30 -8.39 -14.61 5.16
N SER A 31 -7.97 -15.10 3.99
CA SER A 31 -7.28 -16.39 3.85
C SER A 31 -5.85 -16.25 3.33
N SER A 32 -5.63 -15.35 2.36
CA SER A 32 -4.30 -15.10 1.80
C SER A 32 -3.57 -13.99 2.53
N GLY A 33 -2.34 -14.25 2.96
CA GLY A 33 -1.42 -13.24 3.49
C GLY A 33 -0.78 -12.36 2.42
N THR A 34 -1.14 -12.54 1.14
CA THR A 34 -0.50 -11.82 0.04
C THR A 34 -1.45 -11.64 -1.14
N LEU A 35 -1.46 -10.44 -1.73
CA LEU A 35 -2.17 -10.12 -2.96
C LEU A 35 -1.20 -9.64 -4.03
N HIS A 36 -1.44 -10.06 -5.28
CA HIS A 36 -0.59 -9.73 -6.42
C HIS A 36 -1.36 -8.90 -7.44
N PHE A 37 -0.74 -7.80 -7.89
CA PHE A 37 -1.35 -6.86 -8.83
C PHE A 37 -0.37 -6.41 -9.91
N GLU A 38 -0.90 -6.19 -11.10
CA GLU A 38 -0.21 -5.46 -12.16
C GLU A 38 -0.53 -3.97 -12.05
N ILE A 39 0.49 -3.16 -11.86
CA ILE A 39 0.37 -1.69 -11.81
C ILE A 39 1.17 -1.12 -12.97
N PRO A 40 0.56 -0.24 -13.80
CA PRO A 40 1.26 0.37 -14.93
C PRO A 40 2.37 1.31 -14.45
N SER A 41 3.30 1.65 -15.35
CA SER A 41 4.27 2.71 -15.06
C SER A 41 3.58 4.04 -14.78
N GLY A 42 4.16 4.85 -13.90
CA GLY A 42 3.61 6.14 -13.49
C GLY A 42 3.62 6.35 -11.98
N LYS A 43 3.01 7.45 -11.54
CA LYS A 43 2.84 7.79 -10.12
C LYS A 43 1.50 7.28 -9.64
N HIS A 44 1.49 6.68 -8.45
CA HIS A 44 0.34 6.00 -7.90
C HIS A 44 0.23 6.27 -6.40
N VAL A 45 -1.00 6.21 -5.89
CA VAL A 45 -1.29 6.21 -4.45
C VAL A 45 -2.06 4.94 -4.14
N LEU A 46 -1.65 4.26 -3.08
CA LEU A 46 -2.28 3.04 -2.63
C LEU A 46 -2.70 3.16 -1.18
N PHE A 47 -3.91 2.70 -0.88
CA PHE A 47 -4.49 2.71 0.46
C PHE A 47 -5.48 1.55 0.61
N LEU A 48 -5.72 1.14 1.85
CA LEU A 48 -6.78 0.23 2.21
C LEU A 48 -8.05 1.01 2.49
N LYS A 49 -9.19 0.52 2.01
CA LYS A 49 -10.51 1.08 2.25
C LYS A 49 -11.39 0.07 2.98
N ASP A 50 -12.09 0.53 4.00
CA ASP A 50 -13.05 -0.24 4.79
C ASP A 50 -14.34 0.58 4.96
N GLY A 51 -15.33 0.34 4.11
CA GLY A 51 -16.53 1.16 4.06
C GLY A 51 -16.24 2.65 3.78
N LEU A 52 -16.40 3.50 4.80
CA LEU A 52 -16.14 4.95 4.72
C LEU A 52 -14.75 5.35 5.24
N THR A 53 -13.97 4.43 5.78
CA THR A 53 -12.63 4.71 6.34
C THR A 53 -11.53 4.26 5.39
N THR A 54 -10.36 4.91 5.49
CA THR A 54 -9.16 4.56 4.73
C THR A 54 -7.93 4.51 5.63
N SER A 55 -6.96 3.65 5.27
CA SER A 55 -5.65 3.59 5.90
C SER A 55 -4.81 4.84 5.64
N GLY A 56 -3.63 4.92 6.27
CA GLY A 56 -2.54 5.72 5.73
C GLY A 56 -2.21 5.27 4.30
N ALA A 57 -1.98 6.25 3.41
CA ALA A 57 -1.71 6.00 2.00
C ALA A 57 -0.20 6.01 1.72
N VAL A 58 0.23 5.18 0.78
CA VAL A 58 1.60 5.18 0.27
C VAL A 58 1.58 5.65 -1.17
N ALA A 59 2.39 6.66 -1.47
CA ALA A 59 2.61 7.14 -2.82
C ALA A 59 3.88 6.50 -3.39
N PHE A 60 3.84 6.02 -4.63
CA PHE A 60 5.01 5.45 -5.27
C PHE A 60 5.04 5.74 -6.77
N ARG A 61 6.24 5.82 -7.34
CA ARG A 61 6.50 5.89 -8.77
C ARG A 61 6.96 4.53 -9.28
N VAL A 62 6.22 3.95 -10.22
CA VAL A 62 6.60 2.71 -10.94
C VAL A 62 7.34 3.08 -12.22
N GLN A 63 8.62 2.73 -12.30
CA GLN A 63 9.44 2.77 -13.50
C GLN A 63 9.46 1.37 -14.16
N ALA A 64 9.34 1.34 -15.49
CA ALA A 64 9.02 0.15 -16.29
C ALA A 64 9.58 -1.20 -15.77
N GLY A 65 8.70 -2.14 -15.42
CA GLY A 65 9.05 -3.46 -14.88
C GLY A 65 8.46 -3.69 -13.48
N HIS A 66 8.11 -4.93 -13.17
CA HIS A 66 7.49 -5.29 -11.90
C HIS A 66 8.54 -5.40 -10.78
N CYS A 67 8.47 -4.56 -9.75
CA CYS A 67 9.08 -4.87 -8.44
C CYS A 67 8.71 -3.82 -7.37
N ALA A 68 7.49 -3.91 -6.83
CA ALA A 68 7.18 -3.27 -5.56
C ALA A 68 6.56 -4.32 -4.63
N GLN A 69 7.04 -4.37 -3.40
CA GLN A 69 6.43 -5.12 -2.31
C GLN A 69 5.99 -4.11 -1.26
N ILE A 70 4.72 -4.14 -0.90
CA ILE A 70 4.12 -3.33 0.16
C ILE A 70 3.73 -4.27 1.30
N VAL A 71 3.93 -3.82 2.53
CA VAL A 71 3.57 -4.55 3.74
C VAL A 71 2.50 -3.76 4.47
N VAL A 72 1.44 -4.44 4.88
CA VAL A 72 0.44 -3.88 5.80
C VAL A 72 1.01 -3.90 7.21
N LYS A 73 0.90 -2.78 7.92
CA LYS A 73 1.30 -2.65 9.33
C LYS A 73 0.16 -2.17 10.18
N ASP A 74 0.17 -2.58 11.44
CA ASP A 74 -0.72 -2.01 12.45
C ASP A 74 -0.24 -0.60 12.77
N SER A 75 -1.13 0.38 12.72
CA SER A 75 -0.81 1.75 13.08
C SER A 75 -1.01 1.89 14.59
N GLU A 76 -0.02 2.45 15.31
CA GLU A 76 -0.15 2.81 16.74
C GLU A 76 -1.11 3.99 16.99
N ALA A 77 -2.25 4.04 16.30
CA ALA A 77 -3.21 5.13 16.31
C ALA A 77 -4.13 5.08 17.54
N GLY A 78 -3.57 4.97 18.75
CA GLY A 78 -4.23 5.24 20.04
C GLY A 78 -5.70 4.78 20.18
N ILE A 79 -6.49 5.54 20.95
CA ILE A 79 -7.88 5.23 21.35
C ILE A 79 -8.89 4.99 20.20
N PHE A 80 -8.53 5.34 18.96
CA PHE A 80 -9.40 5.24 17.79
C PHE A 80 -9.42 3.84 17.14
N SER A 81 -8.41 3.00 17.39
CA SER A 81 -8.35 1.62 16.86
C SER A 81 -9.44 0.69 17.43
N ALA A 82 -9.94 0.99 18.64
CA ALA A 82 -10.93 0.20 19.36
C ALA A 82 -12.36 0.27 18.77
N PHE A 83 -12.68 1.30 17.97
CA PHE A 83 -14.04 1.49 17.44
C PHE A 83 -14.25 0.91 16.04
N PHE A 84 -13.18 0.56 15.31
CA PHE A 84 -13.23 0.28 13.86
C PHE A 84 -12.45 -0.97 13.41
N GLY A 85 -12.04 -1.86 14.33
CA GLY A 85 -11.45 -3.15 13.94
C GLY A 85 -10.02 -3.06 13.38
N GLY A 86 -9.18 -2.21 13.97
CA GLY A 86 -7.76 -2.05 13.61
C GLY A 86 -7.54 -0.99 12.53
N TRP A 87 -6.55 -0.11 12.75
CA TRP A 87 -6.14 0.89 11.77
C TRP A 87 -4.84 0.43 11.13
N PHE A 88 -4.87 0.24 9.84
CA PHE A 88 -3.72 -0.27 9.10
C PHE A 88 -3.01 0.88 8.41
N ALA A 89 -1.71 0.73 8.23
CA ALA A 89 -0.89 1.54 7.35
C ALA A 89 -0.29 0.62 6.28
N LEU A 90 0.01 1.20 5.13
CA LEU A 90 0.82 0.54 4.12
C LEU A 90 2.23 1.10 4.23
N GLU A 91 3.22 0.26 4.00
CA GLU A 91 4.63 0.66 3.97
C GLU A 91 5.35 -0.13 2.89
N ARG A 92 6.36 0.44 2.25
CA ARG A 92 7.14 -0.32 1.29
C ARG A 92 8.10 -1.25 2.01
N SER A 93 8.17 -2.49 1.53
CA SER A 93 9.09 -3.51 2.07
C SER A 93 10.54 -3.04 1.92
N GLY A 94 11.26 -2.94 3.04
CA GLY A 94 12.67 -2.51 3.07
C GLY A 94 12.93 -1.07 3.57
N ASP A 95 11.90 -0.27 3.87
CA ASP A 95 12.05 1.14 4.30
C ASP A 95 12.80 1.35 5.62
N HIS A 96 13.03 0.29 6.43
CA HIS A 96 13.80 0.39 7.69
C HIS A 96 15.32 0.43 7.49
N LEU A 97 15.81 0.22 6.27
CA LEU A 97 17.24 0.25 5.95
C LEU A 97 17.52 1.44 5.04
N GLU A 98 17.96 2.53 5.67
CA GLU A 98 18.66 3.70 5.14
C GLU A 98 18.49 4.06 3.64
N ALA A 99 17.98 5.27 3.44
CA ALA A 99 17.87 6.03 2.19
C ALA A 99 16.71 5.64 1.26
N GLN A 100 15.77 6.58 1.14
CA GLN A 100 14.89 6.75 -0.03
C GLN A 100 15.78 6.88 -1.27
N HIS A 101 16.21 5.75 -1.81
CA HIS A 101 17.01 5.70 -3.02
C HIS A 101 16.12 6.07 -4.19
N HIS A 102 16.34 7.27 -4.73
CA HIS A 102 15.73 7.66 -5.99
C HIS A 102 16.14 6.65 -7.06
N LEU A 103 15.17 5.98 -7.67
CA LEU A 103 15.40 5.15 -8.83
C LEU A 103 15.81 6.06 -9.99
N GLU A 104 16.99 5.78 -10.56
CA GLU A 104 17.43 6.41 -11.80
C GLU A 104 16.40 6.15 -12.91
N ASP A 105 16.13 7.18 -13.73
CA ASP A 105 15.16 7.09 -14.80
C ASP A 105 15.52 5.97 -15.80
N GLY A 106 14.58 5.05 -16.02
CA GLY A 106 14.73 3.91 -16.91
C GLY A 106 15.15 2.61 -16.21
N VAL A 107 15.42 2.65 -14.90
CA VAL A 107 15.66 1.45 -14.10
C VAL A 107 14.32 0.81 -13.72
N PRO A 108 14.11 -0.49 -14.00
CA PRO A 108 12.91 -1.19 -13.56
C PRO A 108 12.71 -1.19 -12.05
N GLY A 109 11.50 -0.89 -11.61
CA GLY A 109 11.15 -0.96 -10.19
C GLY A 109 10.07 0.03 -9.80
N ALA A 110 9.80 0.11 -8.51
CA ALA A 110 9.02 1.21 -7.95
C ALA A 110 9.87 1.93 -6.89
N GLU A 111 9.58 3.19 -6.60
CA GLU A 111 10.14 3.92 -5.45
C GLU A 111 9.00 4.59 -4.70
N GLU A 112 9.11 4.71 -3.38
CA GLU A 112 8.21 5.58 -2.63
C GLU A 112 8.51 7.05 -2.97
N ILE A 113 7.46 7.85 -3.10
CA ILE A 113 7.55 9.29 -3.38
C ILE A 113 6.70 10.04 -2.37
N SER A 114 6.91 11.36 -2.25
CA SER A 114 6.02 12.18 -1.42
C SER A 114 4.58 12.14 -1.96
N PRO A 115 3.55 12.09 -1.09
CA PRO A 115 2.15 12.21 -1.51
C PRO A 115 1.87 13.47 -2.34
N ASP A 116 2.59 14.57 -2.07
CA ASP A 116 2.47 15.84 -2.81
C ASP A 116 2.90 15.73 -4.27
N GLU A 117 3.66 14.69 -4.62
CA GLU A 117 4.12 14.44 -5.98
C GLU A 117 3.10 13.70 -6.84
N VAL A 118 2.01 13.21 -6.23
CA VAL A 118 0.91 12.55 -6.94
C VAL A 118 -0.13 13.62 -7.30
N PRO A 119 -0.45 13.82 -8.58
CA PRO A 119 -1.47 14.78 -8.97
C PRO A 119 -2.83 14.41 -8.34
N VAL A 120 -3.55 15.42 -7.85
CA VAL A 120 -4.84 15.35 -7.12
C VAL A 120 -6.01 14.82 -7.98
N SER A 121 -5.73 14.19 -9.12
CA SER A 121 -6.70 13.79 -10.13
C SER A 121 -6.56 12.33 -10.59
N ALA A 122 -5.82 11.50 -9.85
CA ALA A 122 -5.62 10.07 -10.15
C ALA A 122 -6.60 9.15 -9.41
#